data_AF-A0A1B2HCC2-F1
#
_entry.id   AF-A0A1B2HCC2-F1
#
_cell.length_a   1.000
_cell.length_b   1.000
_cell.length_c   1.000
_cell.angle_alpha   90.00
_cell.angle_beta   90.00
_cell.angle_gamma   90.00
#
_symmetry.space_group_name_H-M   'P 1'
#
loop_
_entity.id
_entity.type
_entity.pdbx_description
1 polymer ?
#
loop_
_entity_poly.entity_id
_entity_poly.type
_entity_poly.pdbx_seq_one_letter_code
_entity_poly.pdbx_strand_id
1 'polypeptide(L)'
;MPQIAASDGLELIASEALAKYMRRRGESVRSLAIKVNASRAMIGRLRSGRQVRCRADVARVIEKELSLQEGQLFVAPIVSRVSPKDASDETVEVPAA
;
A
#
# COMPACT_ATOMS: atom_id res chain seq x y z
N MET A 1 -17.61 -21.87 -10.64
CA MET A 1 -16.23 -21.33 -10.69
C MET A 1 -16.28 -19.89 -11.22
N PRO A 2 -16.45 -18.87 -10.38
CA PRO A 2 -16.40 -17.49 -10.85
C PRO A 2 -14.94 -17.02 -10.96
N GLN A 3 -14.59 -16.53 -12.15
CA GLN A 3 -13.38 -15.78 -12.41
C GLN A 3 -13.58 -14.33 -11.97
N ILE A 4 -12.81 -13.85 -11.00
CA ILE A 4 -12.63 -12.42 -10.72
C ILE A 4 -11.13 -12.18 -10.58
N ALA A 5 -10.48 -11.93 -11.71
CA ALA A 5 -9.15 -11.37 -11.75
C ALA A 5 -9.27 -9.85 -11.48
N ALA A 6 -9.58 -9.50 -10.24
CA ALA A 6 -9.22 -8.18 -9.75
C ALA A 6 -7.71 -8.24 -9.47
N SER A 7 -6.95 -7.42 -10.17
CA SER A 7 -5.55 -7.16 -9.84
C SER A 7 -5.52 -6.39 -8.51
N ASP A 8 -5.90 -7.05 -7.41
CA ASP A 8 -5.91 -6.55 -6.03
C ASP A 8 -4.46 -6.47 -5.53
N GLY A 9 -3.68 -5.63 -6.18
CA GLY A 9 -2.38 -5.21 -5.68
C GLY A 9 -2.59 -4.12 -4.65
N LEU A 10 -2.00 -4.27 -3.46
CA LEU A 10 -1.90 -3.17 -2.51
C LEU A 10 -0.67 -2.32 -2.85
N GLU A 11 -0.79 -1.02 -2.62
CA GLU A 11 0.27 -0.03 -2.80
C GLU A 11 0.97 0.26 -1.48
N LEU A 12 2.29 0.20 -1.51
CA LEU A 12 3.16 0.54 -0.40
C LEU A 12 3.07 2.05 -0.16
N ILE A 13 2.63 2.45 1.04
CA ILE A 13 2.51 3.87 1.41
C ILE A 13 3.88 4.54 1.39
N ALA A 14 4.89 3.87 1.95
CA ALA A 14 6.24 4.40 2.05
C ALA A 14 7.30 3.28 2.09
N SER A 15 8.21 3.29 1.12
CA SER A 15 9.38 2.41 1.08
C SER A 15 10.33 2.63 2.26
N GLU A 16 10.47 3.87 2.70
CA GLU A 16 11.26 4.23 3.89
C GLU A 16 10.65 3.67 5.18
N ALA A 17 9.32 3.67 5.31
CA ALA A 17 8.65 3.08 6.45
C ALA A 17 8.94 1.57 6.52
N LEU A 18 8.85 0.88 5.38
CA LEU A 18 9.21 -0.54 5.29
C LEU A 18 10.66 -0.79 5.73
N ALA A 19 11.61 0.03 5.26
CA ALA A 19 13.01 -0.07 5.69
C ALA A 19 13.20 0.18 7.19
N LYS A 20 12.47 1.16 7.76
CA LYS A 20 12.51 1.50 9.19
C LYS A 20 11.96 0.36 10.05
N TYR A 21 10.83 -0.24 9.68
CA TYR A 21 10.26 -1.37 10.41
C TYR A 21 11.13 -2.62 10.32
N MET A 22 11.72 -2.89 9.14
CA MET A 22 12.70 -3.97 8.99
C MET A 22 13.90 -3.79 9.93
N ARG A 23 14.47 -2.58 10.00
CA ARG A 23 15.57 -2.29 10.94
C ARG A 23 15.15 -2.48 12.40
N ARG A 24 13.95 -2.01 12.77
CA ARG A 24 13.42 -2.13 14.14
C ARG A 24 13.24 -3.59 14.57
N ARG A 25 12.83 -4.46 13.65
CA ARG A 25 12.66 -5.91 13.86
C ARG A 25 13.94 -6.72 13.67
N GLY A 26 15.03 -6.11 13.20
CA GLY A 26 16.26 -6.82 12.83
C GLY A 26 16.10 -7.70 11.58
N GLU A 27 15.08 -7.46 10.76
CA GLU A 27 14.79 -8.26 9.59
C GLU A 27 15.62 -7.81 8.38
N SER A 28 16.26 -8.76 7.71
CA SER A 28 16.93 -8.53 6.43
C SER A 28 16.00 -8.84 5.26
N VAL A 29 16.32 -8.29 4.07
CA VAL A 29 15.61 -8.62 2.82
C VAL A 29 15.56 -10.12 2.58
N ARG A 30 16.62 -10.84 2.95
CA ARG A 30 16.71 -12.29 2.81
C ARG A 30 15.80 -13.02 3.81
N SER A 31 15.82 -12.62 5.07
CA SER A 31 15.00 -13.21 6.12
C SER A 31 13.51 -13.00 5.83
N LEU A 32 13.11 -11.75 5.54
CA LEU A 32 11.74 -11.40 5.23
C LEU A 32 11.23 -12.13 3.97
N ALA A 33 12.07 -12.25 2.94
CA ALA A 33 11.72 -13.00 1.72
C ALA A 33 11.42 -14.49 2.01
N ILE A 34 12.18 -15.12 2.92
CA ILE A 34 11.94 -16.52 3.30
C ILE A 34 10.61 -16.65 4.04
N LYS A 35 10.36 -15.77 5.01
CA LYS A 35 9.13 -15.83 5.83
C LYS A 35 7.86 -15.53 5.04
N VAL A 36 7.94 -14.58 4.12
CA VAL A 36 6.82 -14.17 3.25
C VAL A 36 6.67 -15.09 2.04
N ASN A 37 7.58 -16.06 1.85
CA ASN A 37 7.66 -16.91 0.66
C ASN A 37 7.69 -16.07 -0.64
N ALA A 38 8.49 -15.02 -0.63
CA ALA A 38 8.60 -14.00 -1.65
C ALA A 38 10.01 -13.98 -2.26
N SER A 39 10.14 -13.49 -3.50
CA SER A 39 11.47 -13.32 -4.09
C SER A 39 12.24 -12.18 -3.39
N ARG A 40 13.54 -12.39 -3.12
CA ARG A 40 14.43 -11.36 -2.54
C ARG A 40 14.45 -10.09 -3.40
N ALA A 41 14.38 -10.25 -4.72
CA ALA A 41 14.34 -9.14 -5.66
C ALA A 41 13.07 -8.29 -5.49
N MET A 42 11.91 -8.90 -5.25
CA MET A 42 10.67 -8.16 -4.99
C MET A 42 10.77 -7.35 -3.70
N ILE A 43 11.20 -7.96 -2.60
CA ILE A 43 11.38 -7.25 -1.32
C ILE A 43 12.42 -6.13 -1.46
N GLY A 44 13.49 -6.37 -2.22
CA GLY A 44 14.51 -5.36 -2.53
C GLY A 44 13.94 -4.16 -3.29
N ARG A 45 13.10 -4.41 -4.32
CA ARG A 45 12.43 -3.35 -5.09
C ARG A 45 11.40 -2.57 -4.26
N LEU A 46 10.66 -3.24 -3.37
CA LEU A 46 9.75 -2.59 -2.42
C LEU A 46 10.51 -1.66 -1.48
N ARG A 47 11.61 -2.16 -0.90
CA ARG A 47 12.46 -1.38 0.01
C ARG A 47 13.13 -0.19 -0.68
N SER A 48 13.55 -0.34 -1.94
CA SER A 48 14.18 0.75 -2.68
C SER A 48 13.17 1.72 -3.31
N GLY A 49 11.86 1.47 -3.18
CA GLY A 49 10.81 2.26 -3.84
C GLY A 49 10.75 2.08 -5.37
N ARG A 50 11.55 1.18 -5.95
CA ARG A 50 11.52 0.90 -7.40
C ARG A 50 10.25 0.15 -7.82
N GLN A 51 9.59 -0.48 -6.84
CA GLN A 51 8.28 -1.09 -6.98
C GLN A 51 7.47 -0.67 -5.76
N VAL A 52 6.24 -0.22 -5.96
CA VAL A 52 5.32 0.15 -4.88
C VAL A 52 4.14 -0.80 -4.78
N ARG A 53 3.87 -1.61 -5.81
CA ARG A 53 2.75 -2.56 -5.83
C ARG A 53 3.21 -3.97 -5.50
N CYS A 54 2.47 -4.66 -4.66
CA CYS A 54 2.57 -6.11 -4.48
C CYS A 54 1.18 -6.73 -4.31
N ARG A 55 1.09 -8.05 -4.42
CA ARG A 55 -0.17 -8.77 -4.25
C ARG A 55 -0.64 -8.65 -2.79
N ALA A 56 -1.96 -8.59 -2.57
CA ALA A 56 -2.53 -8.42 -1.24
C ALA A 56 -2.16 -9.53 -0.24
N ASP A 57 -2.03 -10.77 -0.70
CA ASP A 57 -1.55 -11.91 0.09
C ASP A 57 -0.13 -11.66 0.63
N VAL A 58 0.78 -11.22 -0.23
CA VAL A 58 2.16 -10.88 0.15
C VAL A 58 2.19 -9.70 1.12
N ALA A 59 1.41 -8.65 0.85
CA ALA A 59 1.35 -7.47 1.70
C ALA A 59 0.91 -7.79 3.14
N ARG A 60 -0.16 -8.57 3.31
CA ARG A 60 -0.66 -8.99 4.64
C ARG A 60 0.39 -9.78 5.41
N VAL A 61 1.10 -10.68 4.73
CA VAL A 61 2.16 -11.48 5.38
C VAL A 61 3.36 -10.60 5.76
N ILE A 62 3.72 -9.60 4.95
CA ILE A 62 4.75 -8.61 5.32
C ILE A 62 4.34 -7.83 6.56
N GLU A 63 3.09 -7.33 6.61
CA GLU A 63 2.58 -6.59 7.77
C GLU A 63 2.57 -7.47 9.02
N LYS A 64 2.13 -8.72 8.91
CA LYS A 64 2.15 -9.70 9.99
C LYS A 64 3.56 -9.95 10.54
N GLU A 65 4.54 -10.17 9.66
CA GLU A 65 5.94 -10.42 10.05
C GLU A 65 6.60 -9.20 10.68
N LEU A 66 6.24 -8.00 10.23
CA LEU A 66 6.67 -6.75 10.85
C LEU A 66 5.88 -6.42 12.13
N SER A 67 4.85 -7.20 12.44
CA SER A 67 3.85 -6.99 13.50
C SER A 67 3.17 -5.62 13.42
N LEU A 68 2.77 -5.28 12.20
CA LEU A 68 1.90 -4.17 11.88
C LEU A 68 0.48 -4.69 11.72
N GLN A 69 -0.50 -3.80 11.93
CA GLN A 69 -1.88 -4.11 11.58
C GLN A 69 -2.05 -4.12 10.06
N GLU A 70 -3.04 -4.88 9.57
CA GLU A 70 -3.36 -4.88 8.13
C GLU A 70 -3.74 -3.46 7.70
N GLY A 71 -3.14 -2.98 6.61
CA GLY A 71 -3.42 -1.64 6.09
C GLY A 71 -2.52 -0.52 6.64
N GLN A 72 -1.61 -0.81 7.56
CA GLN A 72 -0.70 0.21 8.11
C GLN A 72 0.47 0.55 7.18
N LEU A 73 0.89 -0.39 6.33
CA LEU A 73 2.04 -0.24 5.44
C LEU A 73 1.63 -0.30 3.97
N PHE A 74 0.60 -1.08 3.66
CA PHE A 74 0.06 -1.24 2.32
C PHE A 74 -1.42 -0.81 2.27
N VAL A 75 -1.78 0.05 1.33
CA VAL A 75 -3.16 0.54 1.18
C VAL A 75 -3.72 0.07 -0.15
N ALA A 76 -5.01 -0.27 -0.18
CA ALA A 76 -5.67 -0.56 -1.43
C ALA A 76 -5.68 0.71 -2.29
N PRO A 77 -5.26 0.66 -3.56
CA PRO A 77 -5.30 1.84 -4.42
C PRO A 77 -6.72 2.37 -4.40
N ILE A 78 -6.91 3.57 -3.84
CA ILE A 78 -8.21 4.21 -3.78
C ILE A 78 -8.54 4.55 -5.23
N VAL A 79 -9.34 3.70 -5.88
CA VAL A 79 -9.93 4.02 -7.16
C VAL A 79 -10.99 5.07 -6.83
N SER A 80 -10.57 6.33 -6.73
CA SER A 80 -11.49 7.45 -6.60
C SER A 80 -12.34 7.45 -7.86
N ARG A 81 -13.50 6.77 -7.80
CA ARG A 81 -14.62 7.06 -8.67
C ARG A 81 -15.12 8.44 -8.23
N VAL A 82 -14.41 9.48 -8.66
CA VAL A 82 -15.00 10.82 -8.72
C VAL A 82 -16.13 10.69 -9.73
N SER A 83 -17.32 10.42 -9.22
CA SER A 83 -18.55 10.73 -9.95
C SER A 83 -18.59 12.25 -10.07
N PRO A 84 -18.52 12.82 -11.28
CA PRO A 84 -18.72 14.24 -11.46
C PRO A 84 -20.21 14.53 -11.27
N LYS A 85 -20.67 14.70 -10.03
CA LYS A 85 -22.05 15.13 -9.77
C LYS A 85 -22.22 16.15 -8.65
N ASP A 86 -21.15 16.56 -7.98
CA ASP A 86 -21.18 17.70 -7.06
C ASP A 86 -20.45 18.89 -7.71
N ALA A 87 -21.05 19.40 -8.77
CA ALA A 87 -20.70 20.67 -9.41
C ALA A 87 -21.97 21.51 -9.56
N SER A 88 -22.66 21.72 -8.46
CA SER A 88 -23.79 22.65 -8.26
C SER A 88 -23.92 22.69 -6.73
N ASP A 89 -23.88 23.78 -6.00
CA ASP A 89 -24.17 25.17 -6.24
C ASP A 89 -23.69 25.86 -4.96
N GLU A 90 -22.78 26.83 -5.02
CA GLU A 90 -22.73 27.84 -3.95
C GLU A 90 -22.21 29.15 -4.53
N THR A 91 -23.14 29.88 -5.14
CA THR A 91 -23.01 31.32 -5.33
C THR A 91 -23.21 31.96 -3.95
N VAL A 92 -22.14 32.22 -3.19
CA VAL A 92 -22.24 33.12 -2.03
C VAL A 92 -22.12 34.54 -2.54
N GLU A 93 -23.28 35.17 -2.64
CA GLU A 93 -23.50 36.59 -2.88
C GLU A 93 -22.76 37.45 -1.82
N VAL A 94 -22.16 38.53 -2.29
CA VAL A 94 -21.43 39.54 -1.53
C VAL A 94 -22.42 40.41 -0.75
N PRO A 95 -22.11 40.84 0.48
CA PRO A 95 -22.56 42.16 0.92
C PRO A 95 -21.37 43.05 1.30
N ALA A 96 -21.28 44.16 0.57
CA ALA A 96 -20.50 45.33 0.92
C ALA A 96 -21.16 46.08 2.07
N ALA A 97 -20.38 46.49 3.07
CA ALA A 97 -20.67 47.60 3.97
C ALA A 97 -19.36 48.18 4.50
#